data_AF-A0A5P8NEL5-F1
#
_entry.id   AF-A0A5P8NEL5-F1
#
_cell.length_a   1.000
_cell.length_b   1.000
_cell.length_c   1.000
_cell.angle_alpha   90.00
_cell.angle_beta   90.00
_cell.angle_gamma   90.00
#
_symmetry.space_group_name_H-M   'P 1'
#
loop_
_entity.id
_entity.type
_entity.pdbx_description
1 polymer ?
#
loop_
_entity_poly.entity_id
_entity_poly.type
_entity_poly.pdbx_seq_one_letter_code
_entity_poly.pdbx_strand_id
1 'polypeptide(L)'
;MITSRFVDQIENIIHLIDKTLKEDADNTITGGNIIADGFDTQVDQYRKIIATSNQWLAGYQADLVKQYSLSTLKIKFTGASGYFIEIPKSQLSKVPDIFTHKQSLVNASRFVTQELKEFEYKLLESESSLAQREYELFLELRAEILNDFKTVKQAGNNISNIDFVSNLAYVAYENSYIKPELISGDNLEIIGGRHIVVEQMEKDFISNDLNLTSKDFVHIITGPNMGGKSTFLRQNALIVLLAHIGSFVPAEKAKIPLTDRIFSRVGASDNLFLGQSTFMVEMQEVANILHNSTSKSFVIIDEVGRGTSTYDGMSLAWAILKENHDKIKARTLFATHYHELIDESKKLKGVKSFSVAVGESEENLVFLRKIIPGGIKKSFGLEVARIAGISKGVISEAKNMLRQLEQEHSKASQMSLGSMGNRVSEPEIQYIEKKSEVEEELENIDVNNLTPVEALNLLSNLKGKMVDRR
;
A
#
# COMPACT_ATOMS: atom_id res chain seq x y z
N MET A 1 -16.55 -2.94 26.57
CA MET A 1 -16.08 -2.29 27.81
C MET A 1 -15.07 -3.19 28.47
N ILE A 2 -13.92 -2.64 28.89
CA ILE A 2 -12.98 -3.34 29.75
C ILE A 2 -13.68 -3.52 31.09
N THR A 3 -13.91 -4.77 31.50
CA THR A 3 -14.55 -5.11 32.77
C THR A 3 -13.48 -5.61 33.74
N SER A 4 -13.73 -5.56 35.04
CA SER A 4 -12.82 -6.16 36.03
C SER A 4 -12.51 -7.61 35.68
N ARG A 5 -13.55 -8.39 35.36
CA ARG A 5 -13.42 -9.79 34.91
C ARG A 5 -12.50 -9.97 33.71
N PHE A 6 -12.48 -9.04 32.76
CA PHE A 6 -11.60 -9.11 31.59
C PHE A 6 -10.14 -8.89 31.99
N VAL A 7 -9.87 -7.96 32.91
CA VAL A 7 -8.53 -7.70 33.43
C VAL A 7 -8.04 -8.90 34.22
N ASP A 8 -8.87 -9.44 35.11
CA ASP A 8 -8.55 -10.63 35.92
C ASP A 8 -8.16 -11.83 35.03
N GLN A 9 -8.86 -12.04 33.90
CA GLN A 9 -8.53 -13.11 32.95
C GLN A 9 -7.17 -12.92 32.29
N ILE A 10 -6.83 -11.69 31.89
CA ILE A 10 -5.51 -11.39 31.30
C ILE A 10 -4.41 -11.54 32.36
N GLU A 11 -4.64 -11.06 33.59
CA GLU A 11 -3.68 -11.21 34.70
C GLU A 11 -3.43 -12.69 35.03
N ASN A 12 -4.46 -13.52 35.00
CA ASN A 12 -4.31 -14.97 35.19
C ASN A 12 -3.45 -15.61 34.08
N ILE A 13 -3.61 -15.18 32.83
CA ILE A 13 -2.78 -15.66 31.72
C ILE A 13 -1.32 -15.23 31.91
N ILE A 14 -1.09 -13.97 32.29
CA ILE A 14 0.26 -13.44 32.58
C ILE A 14 0.90 -14.26 33.71
N HIS A 15 0.19 -14.43 34.83
CA HIS A 15 0.68 -15.22 35.95
C HIS A 15 0.96 -16.69 35.56
N LEU A 16 0.13 -17.29 34.71
CA LEU A 16 0.37 -18.64 34.19
C LEU A 16 1.67 -18.69 33.38
N ILE A 17 1.91 -17.71 32.50
CA ILE A 17 3.14 -17.61 31.70
C ILE A 17 4.35 -17.42 32.62
N ASP A 18 4.32 -16.45 33.53
CA ASP A 18 5.42 -16.10 34.44
C ASP A 18 5.79 -17.25 35.38
N LYS A 19 4.79 -18.03 35.81
CA LYS A 19 5.01 -19.22 36.64
C LYS A 19 5.60 -20.39 35.83
N THR A 20 5.30 -20.47 34.54
CA THR A 20 5.63 -21.64 33.71
C THR A 20 6.95 -21.47 32.95
N LEU A 21 7.27 -20.26 32.47
CA LEU A 21 8.42 -20.00 31.62
C LEU A 21 9.53 -19.27 32.38
N LYS A 22 10.78 -19.52 31.98
CA LYS A 22 11.91 -18.70 32.42
C LYS A 22 11.92 -17.35 31.71
N GLU A 23 12.35 -16.30 32.41
CA GLU A 23 12.58 -14.98 31.79
C GLU A 23 13.66 -15.02 30.69
N ASP A 24 14.67 -15.88 30.88
CA ASP A 24 15.80 -16.08 29.98
C ASP A 24 15.67 -17.36 29.14
N ALA A 25 14.43 -17.79 28.84
CA ALA A 25 14.16 -18.97 28.04
C ALA A 25 14.83 -18.90 26.65
N ASP A 26 15.31 -20.05 26.17
CA ASP A 26 15.95 -20.15 24.85
C ASP A 26 14.94 -19.91 23.70
N ASN A 27 15.44 -19.37 22.59
CA ASN A 27 14.62 -19.09 21.39
C ASN A 27 14.15 -20.36 20.66
N THR A 28 14.70 -21.53 21.01
CA THR A 28 14.38 -22.82 20.37
C THR A 28 13.63 -23.72 21.34
N ILE A 29 12.38 -24.06 20.97
CA ILE A 29 11.51 -24.90 21.81
C ILE A 29 12.01 -26.35 22.00
N THR A 30 12.99 -26.78 21.20
CA THR A 30 13.59 -28.12 21.25
C THR A 30 14.96 -28.13 21.94
N GLY A 31 15.51 -26.96 22.27
CA GLY A 31 16.83 -26.82 22.90
C GLY A 31 16.82 -27.10 24.41
N GLY A 32 15.63 -27.14 25.01
CA GLY A 32 15.46 -27.13 26.47
C GLY A 32 15.64 -25.73 27.05
N ASN A 33 15.71 -25.65 28.39
CA ASN A 33 15.85 -24.41 29.15
C ASN A 33 14.69 -23.42 28.93
N ILE A 34 13.46 -23.92 29.00
CA ILE A 34 12.24 -23.14 28.73
C ILE A 34 11.42 -22.97 30.00
N ILE A 35 11.28 -24.05 30.79
CA ILE A 35 10.34 -24.11 31.90
C ILE A 35 10.96 -23.54 33.19
N ALA A 36 10.21 -22.76 33.97
CA ALA A 36 10.69 -22.20 35.23
C ALA A 36 11.09 -23.29 36.24
N ASP A 37 12.06 -23.01 37.11
CA ASP A 37 12.43 -23.92 38.19
C ASP A 37 11.27 -24.06 39.19
N GLY A 38 11.05 -25.27 39.71
CA GLY A 38 9.98 -25.53 40.68
C GLY A 38 8.57 -25.67 40.07
N PHE A 39 8.42 -25.50 38.74
CA PHE A 39 7.15 -25.71 38.06
C PHE A 39 6.81 -27.20 37.90
N ASP A 40 7.78 -28.00 37.46
CA ASP A 40 7.64 -29.44 37.25
C ASP A 40 8.76 -30.20 37.96
N THR A 41 8.36 -31.11 38.86
CA THR A 41 9.31 -31.86 39.69
C THR A 41 10.22 -32.81 38.89
N GLN A 42 9.80 -33.29 37.71
CA GLN A 42 10.63 -34.16 36.87
C GLN A 42 11.69 -33.33 36.15
N VAL A 43 11.30 -32.17 35.61
CA VAL A 43 12.22 -31.20 35.02
C VAL A 43 13.32 -30.83 36.01
N ASP A 44 12.95 -30.51 37.26
CA ASP A 44 13.92 -30.18 38.31
C ASP A 44 14.86 -31.35 38.64
N GLN A 45 14.33 -32.58 38.65
CA GLN A 45 15.13 -33.80 38.88
C GLN A 45 16.16 -34.03 37.76
N TYR A 46 15.74 -33.92 36.50
CA TYR A 46 16.65 -34.08 35.36
C TYR A 46 17.71 -32.98 35.36
N ARG A 47 17.33 -31.72 35.59
CA ARG A 47 18.28 -30.60 35.75
C ARG A 47 19.29 -30.86 36.85
N LYS A 48 18.86 -31.40 37.99
CA LYS A 48 19.77 -31.75 39.10
C LYS A 48 20.76 -32.84 38.71
N ILE A 49 20.34 -33.88 37.98
CA ILE A 49 21.24 -34.93 37.46
C ILE A 49 22.28 -34.31 36.52
N ILE A 50 21.85 -33.46 35.59
CA ILE A 50 22.72 -32.81 34.62
C ILE A 50 23.68 -31.84 35.31
N ALA A 51 23.21 -31.02 36.24
CA ALA A 51 24.03 -30.07 36.98
C ALA A 51 25.09 -30.75 37.87
N THR A 52 24.77 -31.91 38.45
CA THR A 52 25.70 -32.68 39.30
C THR A 52 26.61 -33.62 38.51
N SER A 53 26.45 -33.70 37.19
CA SER A 53 27.23 -34.60 36.31
C SER A 53 28.74 -34.40 36.43
N ASN A 54 29.21 -33.15 36.37
CA ASN A 54 30.62 -32.80 36.49
C ASN A 54 31.19 -33.15 37.88
N GLN A 55 30.39 -32.97 38.94
CA GLN A 55 30.79 -33.33 40.30
C GLN A 55 30.92 -34.85 40.46
N TRP A 56 29.98 -35.61 39.88
CA TRP A 56 30.05 -37.07 39.86
C TRP A 56 31.28 -37.57 39.10
N LEU A 57 31.53 -37.04 37.89
CA LEU A 57 32.70 -37.38 37.07
C LEU A 57 34.03 -37.08 37.78
N ALA A 58 34.11 -35.94 38.47
CA ALA A 58 35.30 -35.57 39.24
C ALA A 58 35.53 -36.51 40.44
N GLY A 59 34.46 -36.87 41.16
CA GLY A 59 34.52 -37.85 42.25
C GLY A 59 34.94 -39.23 41.76
N TYR A 60 34.29 -39.72 40.71
CA TYR A 60 34.60 -41.01 40.10
C TYR A 60 36.05 -41.09 39.60
N GLN A 61 36.56 -40.03 38.96
CA GLN A 61 37.96 -39.94 38.57
C GLN A 61 38.90 -40.03 39.77
N ALA A 62 38.61 -39.31 40.86
CA ALA A 62 39.43 -39.30 42.06
C ALA A 62 39.49 -40.69 42.74
N ASP A 63 38.36 -41.39 42.78
CA ASP A 63 38.25 -42.75 43.32
C ASP A 63 39.08 -43.74 42.50
N LEU A 64 38.98 -43.70 41.16
CA LEU A 64 39.80 -44.53 40.28
C LEU A 64 41.30 -44.27 40.42
N VAL A 65 41.71 -42.99 40.54
CA VAL A 65 43.11 -42.61 40.76
C VAL A 65 43.64 -43.20 42.07
N LYS A 66 42.85 -43.11 43.16
CA LYS A 66 43.22 -43.61 44.49
C LYS A 66 43.26 -45.13 44.54
N GLN A 67 42.27 -45.80 43.96
CA GLN A 67 42.12 -47.26 44.01
C GLN A 67 43.19 -47.98 43.20
N TYR A 68 43.55 -47.46 42.02
CA TYR A 68 44.44 -48.14 41.09
C TYR A 68 45.82 -47.48 40.94
N SER A 69 46.11 -46.42 41.72
CA SER A 69 47.38 -45.69 41.66
C SER A 69 47.74 -45.18 40.26
N LEU A 70 46.71 -44.74 39.52
CA LEU A 70 46.80 -44.22 38.14
C LEU A 70 46.75 -42.68 38.13
N SER A 71 47.80 -42.03 38.64
CA SER A 71 47.83 -40.57 38.89
C SER A 71 47.61 -39.66 37.67
N THR A 72 47.72 -40.19 36.45
CA THR A 72 47.58 -39.41 35.21
C THR A 72 46.30 -39.69 34.43
N LEU A 73 45.42 -40.52 35.00
CA LEU A 73 44.12 -40.86 34.43
C LEU A 73 43.22 -39.62 34.31
N LYS A 74 42.58 -39.46 33.14
CA LYS A 74 41.59 -38.40 32.91
C LYS A 74 40.33 -38.96 32.28
N ILE A 75 39.16 -38.54 32.77
CA ILE A 75 37.88 -38.78 32.11
C ILE A 75 37.64 -37.65 31.10
N LYS A 76 37.30 -38.01 29.85
CA LYS A 76 37.06 -37.07 28.75
C LYS A 76 35.80 -37.47 27.99
N PHE A 77 35.20 -36.51 27.30
CA PHE A 77 34.04 -36.71 26.42
C PHE A 77 34.35 -36.31 24.98
N THR A 78 33.78 -37.04 24.01
CA THR A 78 33.78 -36.66 22.60
C THR A 78 32.46 -37.11 21.95
N GLY A 79 31.86 -36.30 21.07
CA GLY A 79 30.54 -36.64 20.49
C GLY A 79 30.49 -37.99 19.76
N ALA A 80 31.59 -38.44 19.14
CA ALA A 80 31.64 -39.73 18.43
C ALA A 80 31.94 -40.94 19.35
N SER A 81 32.50 -40.72 20.54
CA SER A 81 32.96 -41.82 21.41
C SER A 81 32.50 -41.70 22.85
N GLY A 82 31.57 -40.79 23.15
CA GLY A 82 31.00 -40.64 24.48
C GLY A 82 32.04 -40.30 25.55
N TYR A 83 31.72 -40.65 26.79
CA TYR A 83 32.66 -40.61 27.90
C TYR A 83 33.66 -41.78 27.83
N PHE A 84 34.92 -41.49 28.14
CA PHE A 84 35.99 -42.49 28.23
C PHE A 84 37.07 -42.06 29.22
N ILE A 85 37.80 -43.06 29.67
CA ILE A 85 38.96 -42.92 30.55
C ILE A 85 40.21 -42.98 29.69
N GLU A 86 41.01 -41.92 29.68
CA GLU A 86 42.27 -41.84 28.94
C GLU A 86 43.45 -42.08 29.89
N ILE A 87 44.29 -43.07 29.54
CA ILE A 87 45.45 -43.48 30.35
C ILE A 87 46.70 -43.48 29.46
N PRO A 88 47.81 -42.83 29.85
CA PRO A 88 49.06 -42.85 29.09
C PRO A 88 49.65 -44.25 28.95
N LYS A 89 50.36 -44.50 27.84
CA LYS A 89 51.00 -45.80 27.57
C LYS A 89 51.92 -46.30 28.70
N SER A 90 52.55 -45.37 29.42
CA SER A 90 53.45 -45.66 30.55
C SER A 90 52.76 -46.28 31.77
N GLN A 91 51.42 -46.17 31.88
CA GLN A 91 50.65 -46.70 33.02
C GLN A 91 49.75 -47.89 32.64
N LEU A 92 49.84 -48.41 31.41
CA LEU A 92 48.96 -49.49 30.93
C LEU A 92 49.11 -50.81 31.70
N SER A 93 50.30 -51.11 32.24
CA SER A 93 50.53 -52.32 33.04
C SER A 93 49.76 -52.33 34.36
N LYS A 94 49.22 -51.18 34.79
CA LYS A 94 48.44 -51.01 36.02
C LYS A 94 46.93 -50.97 35.77
N VAL A 95 46.50 -51.12 34.51
CA VAL A 95 45.08 -51.09 34.15
C VAL A 95 44.42 -52.42 34.56
N PRO A 96 43.39 -52.40 35.42
CA PRO A 96 42.68 -53.62 35.82
C PRO A 96 41.75 -54.15 34.74
N ASP A 97 41.38 -55.43 34.84
CA ASP A 97 40.51 -56.11 33.86
C ASP A 97 39.09 -55.52 33.76
N ILE A 98 38.65 -54.75 34.76
CA ILE A 98 37.34 -54.07 34.72
C ILE A 98 37.27 -52.94 33.68
N PHE A 99 38.43 -52.50 33.16
CA PHE A 99 38.53 -51.48 32.13
C PHE A 99 38.41 -52.12 30.76
N THR A 100 37.27 -51.92 30.10
CA THR A 100 37.07 -52.38 28.72
C THR A 100 37.80 -51.44 27.77
N HIS A 101 38.75 -51.96 26.97
CA HIS A 101 39.45 -51.17 25.96
C HIS A 101 38.50 -50.67 24.87
N LYS A 102 38.64 -49.40 24.49
CA LYS A 102 37.79 -48.72 23.50
C LYS A 102 38.57 -48.28 22.26
N GLN A 103 39.76 -47.71 22.46
CA GLN A 103 40.57 -47.16 21.35
C GLN A 103 42.03 -46.99 21.78
N SER A 104 42.97 -47.20 20.85
CA SER A 104 44.39 -46.89 21.06
C SER A 104 44.78 -45.60 20.34
N LEU A 105 45.50 -44.73 21.02
CA LEU A 105 46.09 -43.50 20.47
C LEU A 105 47.63 -43.63 20.40
N VAL A 106 48.26 -42.64 19.75
CA VAL A 106 49.73 -42.58 19.62
C VAL A 106 50.42 -42.64 20.99
N ASN A 107 49.91 -41.90 21.99
CA ASN A 107 50.54 -41.74 23.31
C ASN A 107 49.67 -42.24 24.50
N ALA A 108 48.45 -42.69 24.26
CA ALA A 108 47.51 -43.11 25.30
C ALA A 108 46.58 -44.23 24.81
N SER A 109 45.85 -44.87 25.72
CA SER A 109 44.74 -45.75 25.39
C SER A 109 43.48 -45.29 26.11
N ARG A 110 42.33 -45.47 25.45
CA ARG A 110 41.00 -45.13 25.96
C ARG A 110 40.28 -46.37 26.43
N PHE A 111 39.67 -46.28 27.59
CA PHE A 111 38.94 -47.36 28.25
C PHE A 111 37.57 -46.87 28.72
N VAL A 112 36.72 -47.82 29.08
CA VAL A 112 35.42 -47.55 29.69
C VAL A 112 35.14 -48.60 30.76
N THR A 113 34.52 -48.20 31.87
CA THR A 113 34.04 -49.08 32.93
C THR A 113 32.53 -49.23 32.84
N GLN A 114 31.97 -50.26 33.47
CA GLN A 114 30.52 -50.46 33.52
C GLN A 114 29.81 -49.28 34.19
N GLU A 115 30.35 -48.80 35.32
CA GLU A 115 29.80 -47.66 36.06
C GLU A 115 29.82 -46.36 35.25
N LEU A 116 30.87 -46.10 34.47
CA LEU A 116 30.92 -44.94 33.57
C LEU A 116 29.89 -45.02 32.45
N LYS A 117 29.63 -46.24 31.92
CA LYS A 117 28.58 -46.45 30.91
C LYS A 117 27.18 -46.22 31.49
N GLU A 118 26.92 -46.73 32.68
CA GLU A 118 25.62 -46.56 33.35
C GLU A 118 25.35 -45.09 33.66
N PHE A 119 26.37 -44.36 34.12
CA PHE A 119 26.28 -42.91 34.30
C PHE A 119 26.03 -42.18 32.98
N GLU A 120 26.79 -42.49 31.92
CA GLU A 120 26.62 -41.89 30.60
C GLU A 120 25.20 -42.11 30.06
N TYR A 121 24.69 -43.35 30.17
CA TYR A 121 23.33 -43.69 29.77
C TYR A 121 22.30 -42.86 30.54
N LYS A 122 22.42 -42.82 31.87
CA LYS A 122 21.49 -42.05 32.73
C LYS A 122 21.54 -40.55 32.45
N LEU A 123 22.73 -40.00 32.16
CA LEU A 123 22.90 -38.58 31.82
C LEU A 123 22.23 -38.26 30.48
N LEU A 124 22.53 -39.02 29.42
CA LEU A 124 21.95 -38.82 28.09
C LEU A 124 20.42 -39.02 28.10
N GLU A 125 19.93 -40.02 28.84
CA GLU A 125 18.50 -40.25 29.04
C GLU A 125 17.85 -39.05 29.76
N SER A 126 18.51 -38.51 30.78
CA SER A 126 18.02 -37.32 31.50
C SER A 126 18.02 -36.07 30.63
N GLU A 127 19.05 -35.85 29.81
CA GLU A 127 19.11 -34.72 28.86
C GLU A 127 17.99 -34.80 27.82
N SER A 128 17.78 -35.98 27.21
CA SER A 128 16.70 -36.18 26.25
C SER A 128 15.32 -36.06 26.89
N SER A 129 15.13 -36.63 28.08
CA SER A 129 13.85 -36.60 28.80
C SER A 129 13.51 -35.21 29.30
N LEU A 130 14.52 -34.43 29.71
CA LEU A 130 14.36 -33.02 30.07
C LEU A 130 13.81 -32.23 28.88
N ALA A 131 14.48 -32.29 27.73
CA ALA A 131 14.07 -31.55 26.54
C ALA A 131 12.66 -31.94 26.07
N GLN A 132 12.36 -33.26 26.07
CA GLN A 132 11.04 -33.79 25.75
C GLN A 132 9.97 -33.26 26.71
N ARG A 133 10.22 -33.32 28.03
CA ARG A 133 9.25 -32.90 29.05
C ARG A 133 9.00 -31.39 29.01
N GLU A 134 10.05 -30.59 28.85
CA GLU A 134 9.90 -29.14 28.69
C GLU A 134 9.08 -28.78 27.46
N TYR A 135 9.29 -29.47 26.34
CA TYR A 135 8.51 -29.29 25.13
C TYR A 135 7.03 -29.64 25.34
N GLU A 136 6.73 -30.76 26.02
CA GLU A 136 5.37 -31.16 26.37
C GLU A 136 4.68 -30.11 27.25
N LEU A 137 5.34 -29.64 28.30
CA LEU A 137 4.81 -28.60 29.20
C LEU A 137 4.56 -27.28 28.46
N PHE A 138 5.42 -26.90 27.51
CA PHE A 138 5.20 -25.72 26.68
C PHE A 138 3.96 -25.89 25.77
N LEU A 139 3.74 -27.08 25.21
CA LEU A 139 2.54 -27.37 24.42
C LEU A 139 1.27 -27.35 25.29
N GLU A 140 1.35 -27.86 26.52
CA GLU A 140 0.27 -27.80 27.51
C GLU A 140 -0.08 -26.35 27.84
N LEU A 141 0.92 -25.51 28.16
CA LEU A 141 0.75 -24.07 28.38
C LEU A 141 0.05 -23.39 27.20
N ARG A 142 0.51 -23.66 25.98
CA ARG A 142 -0.10 -23.10 24.77
C ARG A 142 -1.56 -23.52 24.63
N ALA A 143 -1.88 -24.79 24.89
CA ALA A 143 -3.25 -25.29 24.83
C ALA A 143 -4.14 -24.63 25.90
N GLU A 144 -3.60 -24.39 27.10
CA GLU A 144 -4.30 -23.71 28.18
C GLU A 144 -4.61 -22.25 27.81
N ILE A 145 -3.63 -21.49 27.31
CA ILE A 145 -3.81 -20.10 26.87
C ILE A 145 -4.84 -20.01 25.72
N LEU A 146 -4.89 -21.02 24.83
CA LEU A 146 -5.85 -21.05 23.72
C LEU A 146 -7.31 -21.13 24.19
N ASN A 147 -7.59 -21.62 25.40
CA ASN A 147 -8.94 -21.60 25.97
C ASN A 147 -9.45 -20.16 26.14
N ASP A 148 -8.55 -19.21 26.39
CA ASP A 148 -8.84 -17.78 26.52
C ASP A 148 -8.53 -16.97 25.25
N PHE A 149 -8.43 -17.63 24.09
CA PHE A 149 -8.11 -16.97 22.81
C PHE A 149 -8.98 -15.74 22.51
N LYS A 150 -10.28 -15.80 22.82
CA LYS A 150 -11.20 -14.67 22.61
C LYS A 150 -10.79 -13.45 23.42
N THR A 151 -10.38 -13.65 24.68
CA THR A 151 -9.94 -12.61 25.61
C THR A 151 -8.65 -11.97 25.10
N VAL A 152 -7.66 -12.79 24.71
CA VAL A 152 -6.39 -12.32 24.15
C VAL A 152 -6.61 -11.53 22.86
N LYS A 153 -7.43 -12.04 21.94
CA LYS A 153 -7.79 -11.34 20.69
C LYS A 153 -8.49 -10.00 20.98
N GLN A 154 -9.38 -9.97 21.96
CA GLN A 154 -10.05 -8.74 22.37
C GLN A 154 -9.07 -7.75 22.99
N ALA A 155 -8.09 -8.19 23.78
CA ALA A 155 -7.02 -7.34 24.29
C ALA A 155 -6.23 -6.70 23.14
N GLY A 156 -5.81 -7.51 22.16
CA GLY A 156 -5.13 -7.02 20.96
C GLY A 156 -5.96 -5.95 20.22
N ASN A 157 -7.23 -6.22 19.94
CA ASN A 157 -8.11 -5.26 19.28
C ASN A 157 -8.28 -3.96 20.09
N ASN A 158 -8.41 -4.05 21.42
CA ASN A 158 -8.53 -2.87 22.27
C ASN A 158 -7.25 -2.02 22.22
N ILE A 159 -6.07 -2.65 22.31
CA ILE A 159 -4.77 -1.97 22.21
C ILE A 159 -4.63 -1.31 20.83
N SER A 160 -4.94 -2.02 19.75
CA SER A 160 -4.89 -1.46 18.39
C SER A 160 -5.82 -0.26 18.21
N ASN A 161 -7.02 -0.29 18.79
CA ASN A 161 -7.95 0.84 18.74
C ASN A 161 -7.43 2.05 19.55
N ILE A 162 -6.84 1.81 20.72
CA ILE A 162 -6.22 2.87 21.53
C ILE A 162 -5.05 3.48 20.76
N ASP A 163 -4.16 2.65 20.20
CA ASP A 163 -3.02 3.10 19.40
C ASP A 163 -3.49 3.94 18.19
N PHE A 164 -4.45 3.43 17.42
CA PHE A 164 -5.03 4.14 16.26
C PHE A 164 -5.60 5.52 16.64
N VAL A 165 -6.48 5.59 17.64
CA VAL A 165 -7.11 6.86 18.04
C VAL A 165 -6.11 7.81 18.69
N SER A 166 -5.16 7.30 19.49
CA SER A 166 -4.13 8.12 20.14
C SER A 166 -3.18 8.72 19.11
N ASN A 167 -2.80 7.96 18.09
CA ASN A 167 -1.97 8.45 17.00
C ASN A 167 -2.68 9.53 16.17
N LEU A 168 -3.96 9.33 15.85
CA LEU A 168 -4.76 10.38 15.18
C LEU A 168 -4.82 11.67 16.02
N ALA A 169 -5.00 11.56 17.34
CA ALA A 169 -5.02 12.71 18.23
C ALA A 169 -3.65 13.40 18.32
N TYR A 170 -2.56 12.63 18.39
CA TYR A 170 -1.19 13.15 18.40
C TYR A 170 -0.88 13.93 17.12
N VAL A 171 -1.13 13.34 15.95
CA VAL A 171 -0.92 13.99 14.64
C VAL A 171 -1.78 15.26 14.52
N ALA A 172 -3.03 15.21 15.00
CA ALA A 172 -3.91 16.38 14.99
C ALA A 172 -3.40 17.52 15.86
N TYR A 173 -2.86 17.21 17.04
CA TYR A 173 -2.29 18.19 17.96
C TYR A 173 -1.04 18.85 17.37
N GLU A 174 -0.06 18.04 16.93
CA GLU A 174 1.21 18.53 16.38
C GLU A 174 0.99 19.43 15.15
N ASN A 175 0.00 19.10 14.31
CA ASN A 175 -0.23 19.79 13.03
C ASN A 175 -1.39 20.81 13.06
N SER A 176 -1.95 21.08 14.25
CA SER A 176 -3.08 22.00 14.44
C SER A 176 -4.26 21.66 13.51
N TYR A 177 -4.69 20.41 13.54
CA TYR A 177 -5.88 19.95 12.82
C TYR A 177 -7.13 20.22 13.65
N ILE A 178 -8.26 20.43 12.96
CA ILE A 178 -9.55 20.75 13.60
C ILE A 178 -10.49 19.56 13.50
N LYS A 179 -11.41 19.47 14.48
CA LYS A 179 -12.48 18.47 14.44
C LYS A 179 -13.48 18.85 13.34
N PRO A 180 -13.69 18.03 12.31
CA PRO A 180 -14.70 18.32 11.30
C PRO A 180 -16.12 18.14 11.86
N GLU A 181 -17.07 18.92 11.33
CA GLU A 181 -18.50 18.73 11.55
C GLU A 181 -19.05 17.79 10.47
N LEU A 182 -19.40 16.55 10.82
CA LEU A 182 -20.09 15.64 9.90
C LEU A 182 -21.58 16.01 9.84
N ILE A 183 -22.09 16.30 8.64
CA ILE A 183 -23.47 16.75 8.44
C ILE A 183 -24.27 15.78 7.55
N SER A 184 -25.60 15.74 7.76
CA SER A 184 -26.52 14.97 6.91
C SER A 184 -26.95 15.69 5.63
N GLY A 185 -26.70 17.00 5.52
CA GLY A 185 -26.97 17.78 4.32
C GLY A 185 -25.90 17.59 3.24
N ASP A 186 -26.02 18.32 2.12
CA ASP A 186 -25.14 18.13 0.96
C ASP A 186 -23.97 19.12 0.89
N ASN A 187 -23.94 20.13 1.76
CA ASN A 187 -22.98 21.23 1.67
C ASN A 187 -21.61 20.83 2.21
N LEU A 188 -20.60 20.83 1.34
CA LEU A 188 -19.20 20.65 1.70
C LEU A 188 -18.54 22.03 1.87
N GLU A 189 -18.12 22.35 3.08
CA GLU A 189 -17.41 23.58 3.42
C GLU A 189 -16.05 23.24 4.01
N ILE A 190 -14.96 23.74 3.44
CA ILE A 190 -13.60 23.63 3.96
C ILE A 190 -13.01 25.04 3.90
N ILE A 191 -12.65 25.60 5.05
CA ILE A 191 -12.00 26.90 5.17
C ILE A 191 -10.55 26.68 5.60
N GLY A 192 -9.61 27.33 4.92
CA GLY A 192 -8.18 27.20 5.20
C GLY A 192 -7.67 25.76 5.00
N GLY A 193 -8.20 25.03 4.02
CA GLY A 193 -7.80 23.65 3.74
C GLY A 193 -6.35 23.54 3.27
N ARG A 194 -5.61 22.57 3.85
CA ARG A 194 -4.20 22.29 3.57
C ARG A 194 -4.00 20.84 3.13
N HIS A 195 -2.94 20.58 2.37
CA HIS A 195 -2.63 19.21 1.93
C HIS A 195 -1.75 18.50 2.96
N ILE A 196 -2.29 17.47 3.63
CA ILE A 196 -1.64 16.72 4.73
C ILE A 196 -0.17 16.31 4.48
N VAL A 197 0.18 15.86 3.26
CA VAL A 197 1.57 15.49 2.95
C VAL A 197 2.45 16.69 2.56
N VAL A 198 1.94 17.61 1.73
CA VAL A 198 2.75 18.71 1.17
C VAL A 198 3.05 19.76 2.23
N GLU A 199 2.12 20.02 3.16
CA GLU A 199 2.35 20.98 4.25
C GLU A 199 3.51 20.59 5.18
N GLN A 200 3.85 19.30 5.26
CA GLN A 200 5.00 18.81 6.04
C GLN A 200 6.33 19.04 5.32
N MET A 201 6.31 19.17 3.99
CA MET A 201 7.50 19.36 3.17
C MET A 201 7.76 20.84 2.87
N GLU A 202 6.70 21.65 2.78
CA GLU A 202 6.77 23.08 2.52
C GLU A 202 6.23 23.88 3.71
N LYS A 203 7.11 24.61 4.40
CA LYS A 203 6.78 25.39 5.60
C LYS A 203 5.71 26.48 5.36
N ASP A 204 5.68 27.06 4.16
CA ASP A 204 4.79 28.16 3.78
C ASP A 204 3.66 27.68 2.84
N PHE A 205 2.98 26.59 3.21
CA PHE A 205 1.87 26.07 2.40
C PHE A 205 0.69 27.05 2.36
N ILE A 206 0.22 27.40 1.16
CA ILE A 206 -0.90 28.32 0.96
C ILE A 206 -2.24 27.57 1.11
N SER A 207 -2.99 27.89 2.16
CA SER A 207 -4.31 27.31 2.41
C SER A 207 -5.37 27.83 1.43
N ASN A 208 -6.36 26.97 1.13
CA ASN A 208 -7.42 27.28 0.18
C ASN A 208 -8.79 26.84 0.67
N ASP A 209 -9.79 27.64 0.33
CA ASP A 209 -11.18 27.38 0.71
C ASP A 209 -11.89 26.56 -0.37
N LEU A 210 -12.85 25.75 0.05
CA LEU A 210 -13.78 25.06 -0.81
C LEU A 210 -15.20 25.18 -0.23
N ASN A 211 -16.16 25.56 -1.08
CA ASN A 211 -17.56 25.58 -0.73
C ASN A 211 -18.39 25.00 -1.88
N LEU A 212 -18.81 23.74 -1.76
CA LEU A 212 -19.76 23.10 -2.67
C LEU A 212 -21.11 23.00 -1.96
N THR A 213 -22.15 23.52 -2.60
CA THR A 213 -23.51 23.50 -2.06
C THR A 213 -24.44 22.77 -3.00
N SER A 214 -25.66 22.46 -2.55
CA SER A 214 -26.70 21.92 -3.44
C SER A 214 -27.03 22.83 -4.63
N LYS A 215 -26.72 24.13 -4.53
CA LYS A 215 -26.89 25.09 -5.63
C LYS A 215 -25.65 25.22 -6.51
N ASP A 216 -24.46 25.01 -5.95
CA ASP A 216 -23.17 25.18 -6.59
C ASP A 216 -22.31 23.94 -6.29
N PHE A 217 -22.53 22.87 -7.05
CA PHE A 217 -21.94 21.56 -6.76
C PHE A 217 -20.84 21.17 -7.75
N VAL A 218 -20.58 21.98 -8.77
CA VAL A 218 -19.46 21.79 -9.71
C VAL A 218 -18.56 23.02 -9.71
N HIS A 219 -17.28 22.83 -9.40
CA HIS A 219 -16.26 23.87 -9.56
C HIS A 219 -15.33 23.53 -10.70
N ILE A 220 -15.27 24.39 -11.73
CA ILE A 220 -14.26 24.32 -12.78
C ILE A 220 -13.04 25.11 -12.34
N ILE A 221 -11.87 24.48 -12.36
CA ILE A 221 -10.62 25.08 -11.89
C ILE A 221 -9.66 25.19 -13.07
N THR A 222 -9.28 26.41 -13.43
CA THR A 222 -8.32 26.66 -14.50
C THR A 222 -7.04 27.29 -13.99
N GLY A 223 -6.01 27.24 -14.82
CA GLY A 223 -4.71 27.82 -14.49
C GLY A 223 -3.53 26.96 -14.94
N PRO A 224 -2.32 27.50 -14.80
CA PRO A 224 -1.09 26.86 -15.23
C PRO A 224 -0.88 25.51 -14.52
N ASN A 225 -0.20 24.55 -15.17
CA ASN A 225 0.02 23.19 -14.64
C ASN A 225 0.77 23.21 -13.29
N MET A 226 1.71 24.14 -13.10
CA MET A 226 2.46 24.32 -11.85
C MET A 226 1.73 25.23 -10.83
N GLY A 227 0.47 25.59 -11.08
CA GLY A 227 -0.30 26.48 -10.22
C GLY A 227 -0.89 25.82 -8.97
N GLY A 228 -0.78 24.50 -8.84
CA GLY A 228 -1.32 23.77 -7.67
C GLY A 228 -2.76 23.27 -7.82
N LYS A 229 -3.30 23.19 -9.05
CA LYS A 229 -4.64 22.63 -9.32
C LYS A 229 -4.79 21.21 -8.77
N SER A 230 -3.90 20.30 -9.17
CA SER A 230 -3.92 18.90 -8.73
C SER A 230 -3.77 18.76 -7.21
N THR A 231 -2.93 19.60 -6.59
CA THR A 231 -2.78 19.67 -5.14
C THR A 231 -4.08 20.08 -4.47
N PHE A 232 -4.78 21.10 -5.00
CA PHE A 232 -6.08 21.53 -4.49
C PHE A 232 -7.17 20.46 -4.67
N LEU A 233 -7.17 19.70 -5.77
CA LEU A 233 -8.10 18.58 -5.93
C LEU A 233 -7.85 17.48 -4.87
N ARG A 234 -6.59 17.03 -4.78
CA ARG A 234 -6.19 15.95 -3.86
C ARG A 234 -6.36 16.34 -2.40
N GLN A 235 -6.02 17.57 -2.01
CA GLN A 235 -6.14 17.99 -0.61
C GLN A 235 -7.60 17.88 -0.12
N ASN A 236 -8.57 18.28 -0.94
CA ASN A 236 -9.98 18.26 -0.55
C ASN A 236 -10.50 16.82 -0.48
N ALA A 237 -10.07 15.94 -1.39
CA ALA A 237 -10.39 14.51 -1.31
C ALA A 237 -9.80 13.86 -0.05
N LEU A 238 -8.56 14.20 0.31
CA LEU A 238 -7.91 13.71 1.53
C LEU A 238 -8.59 14.24 2.80
N ILE A 239 -9.01 15.51 2.83
CA ILE A 239 -9.77 16.07 3.95
C ILE A 239 -11.10 15.33 4.14
N VAL A 240 -11.83 15.07 3.05
CA VAL A 240 -13.09 14.30 3.11
C VAL A 240 -12.82 12.87 3.61
N LEU A 241 -11.76 12.21 3.14
CA LEU A 241 -11.37 10.87 3.59
C LEU A 241 -11.01 10.85 5.09
N LEU A 242 -10.18 11.79 5.54
CA LEU A 242 -9.76 11.91 6.94
C LEU A 242 -10.95 12.07 7.88
N ALA A 243 -11.92 12.89 7.50
CA ALA A 243 -13.15 13.06 8.27
C ALA A 243 -13.95 11.74 8.39
N HIS A 244 -14.00 10.93 7.32
CA HIS A 244 -14.76 9.66 7.32
C HIS A 244 -14.05 8.50 8.02
N ILE A 245 -12.73 8.55 8.20
CA ILE A 245 -12.00 7.60 9.08
C ILE A 245 -12.04 8.02 10.56
N GLY A 246 -12.69 9.14 10.89
CA GLY A 246 -12.82 9.66 12.26
C GLY A 246 -11.65 10.53 12.73
N SER A 247 -10.79 11.00 11.82
CA SER A 247 -9.67 11.88 12.15
C SER A 247 -10.11 13.36 12.20
N PHE A 248 -9.29 14.18 12.87
CA PHE A 248 -9.26 15.61 12.66
C PHE A 248 -8.67 15.92 11.26
N VAL A 249 -8.93 17.11 10.74
CA VAL A 249 -8.57 17.48 9.37
C VAL A 249 -7.71 18.74 9.27
N PRO A 250 -6.83 18.84 8.25
CA PRO A 250 -5.96 20.00 8.01
C PRO A 250 -6.74 21.19 7.44
N ALA A 251 -7.51 21.88 8.29
CA ALA A 251 -8.32 23.04 7.94
C ALA A 251 -8.45 24.00 9.14
N GLU A 252 -8.98 25.20 8.92
CA GLU A 252 -9.42 26.10 10.01
C GLU A 252 -10.86 25.80 10.43
N LYS A 253 -11.69 25.39 9.46
CA LYS A 253 -13.08 24.94 9.67
C LYS A 253 -13.45 23.95 8.59
N ALA A 254 -14.17 22.88 8.94
CA ALA A 254 -14.64 21.90 7.98
C ALA A 254 -16.05 21.40 8.34
N LYS A 255 -16.98 21.51 7.39
CA LYS A 255 -18.29 20.84 7.40
C LYS A 255 -18.32 19.84 6.27
N ILE A 256 -18.31 18.55 6.62
CA ILE A 256 -18.17 17.47 5.67
C ILE A 256 -19.48 16.69 5.63
N PRO A 257 -20.18 16.67 4.49
CA PRO A 257 -21.37 15.88 4.31
C PRO A 257 -21.01 14.39 4.17
N LEU A 258 -21.94 13.52 4.54
CA LEU A 258 -21.77 12.08 4.32
C LEU A 258 -21.53 11.81 2.83
N THR A 259 -20.39 11.21 2.53
CA THR A 259 -19.91 10.93 1.18
C THR A 259 -19.87 9.42 0.98
N ASP A 260 -20.60 8.92 -0.01
CA ASP A 260 -20.69 7.47 -0.25
C ASP A 260 -19.44 6.94 -0.96
N ARG A 261 -18.89 7.72 -1.90
CA ARG A 261 -17.71 7.38 -2.69
C ARG A 261 -16.91 8.63 -3.04
N ILE A 262 -15.58 8.47 -3.06
CA ILE A 262 -14.65 9.45 -3.61
C ILE A 262 -14.13 8.89 -4.93
N PHE A 263 -14.39 9.59 -6.02
CA PHE A 263 -13.90 9.25 -7.35
C PHE A 263 -12.78 10.19 -7.75
N SER A 264 -11.75 9.63 -8.38
CA SER A 264 -10.59 10.39 -8.80
C SER A 264 -10.16 9.97 -10.19
N ARG A 265 -10.14 10.94 -11.10
CA ARG A 265 -9.38 10.89 -12.35
C ARG A 265 -8.29 11.95 -12.23
N VAL A 266 -7.14 11.55 -11.69
CA VAL A 266 -5.94 12.40 -11.64
C VAL A 266 -4.85 11.64 -12.35
N GLY A 267 -4.27 12.24 -13.40
CA GLY A 267 -3.27 11.59 -14.24
C GLY A 267 -2.23 10.84 -13.41
N ALA A 268 -2.17 9.52 -13.58
CA ALA A 268 -1.12 8.70 -13.02
C ALA A 268 0.18 8.96 -13.80
N SER A 269 1.31 8.97 -13.10
CA SER A 269 2.61 8.78 -13.73
C SER A 269 2.57 7.46 -14.52
N ASP A 270 2.92 7.53 -15.80
CA ASP A 270 2.73 6.50 -16.82
C ASP A 270 2.98 5.07 -16.30
N ASN A 271 1.92 4.30 -16.13
CA ASN A 271 2.03 2.84 -15.99
C ASN A 271 1.92 2.23 -17.39
N LEU A 272 3.06 2.19 -18.08
CA LEU A 272 3.26 1.63 -19.42
C LEU A 272 3.11 0.09 -19.49
N PHE A 273 2.57 -0.56 -18.46
CA PHE A 273 2.72 -2.00 -18.22
C PHE A 273 1.61 -2.91 -18.74
N LEU A 274 0.61 -2.40 -19.49
CA LEU A 274 -0.52 -3.23 -19.96
C LEU A 274 -0.84 -3.18 -21.46
N GLY A 275 -0.03 -2.51 -22.29
CA GLY A 275 -0.26 -2.47 -23.75
C GLY A 275 -1.57 -1.79 -24.18
N GLN A 276 -2.25 -1.09 -23.27
CA GLN A 276 -3.44 -0.28 -23.55
C GLN A 276 -3.04 1.17 -23.79
N SER A 277 -3.72 1.85 -24.73
CA SER A 277 -3.53 3.29 -24.93
C SER A 277 -3.82 4.04 -23.63
N THR A 278 -2.95 4.99 -23.25
CA THR A 278 -3.14 5.84 -22.06
C THR A 278 -4.47 6.58 -22.11
N PHE A 279 -4.93 6.96 -23.30
CA PHE A 279 -6.24 7.56 -23.52
C PHE A 279 -7.39 6.57 -23.25
N MET A 280 -7.24 5.30 -23.62
CA MET A 280 -8.28 4.28 -23.36
C MET A 280 -8.45 4.05 -21.85
N VAL A 281 -7.34 3.94 -21.11
CA VAL A 281 -7.38 3.80 -19.64
C VAL A 281 -8.05 5.03 -19.01
N GLU A 282 -7.68 6.23 -19.47
CA GLU A 282 -8.33 7.48 -19.07
C GLU A 282 -9.86 7.45 -19.33
N MET A 283 -10.30 7.00 -20.50
CA MET A 283 -11.74 6.91 -20.81
C MET A 283 -12.46 5.84 -19.98
N GLN A 284 -11.81 4.73 -19.67
CA GLN A 284 -12.37 3.70 -18.78
C GLN A 284 -12.51 4.21 -17.35
N GLU A 285 -11.53 4.96 -16.83
CA GLU A 285 -11.61 5.62 -15.53
C GLU A 285 -12.80 6.58 -15.49
N VAL A 286 -12.94 7.44 -16.50
CA VAL A 286 -14.08 8.37 -16.61
C VAL A 286 -15.41 7.63 -16.71
N ALA A 287 -15.50 6.57 -17.52
CA ALA A 287 -16.71 5.77 -17.65
C ALA A 287 -17.12 5.14 -16.30
N ASN A 288 -16.14 4.64 -15.54
CA ASN A 288 -16.38 4.13 -14.20
C ASN A 288 -16.91 5.20 -13.25
N ILE A 289 -16.37 6.44 -13.31
CA ILE A 289 -16.88 7.58 -12.53
C ILE A 289 -18.33 7.85 -12.90
N LEU A 290 -18.65 7.99 -14.19
CA LEU A 290 -19.99 8.34 -14.65
C LEU A 290 -21.03 7.27 -14.30
N HIS A 291 -20.69 5.98 -14.42
CA HIS A 291 -21.62 4.89 -14.13
C HIS A 291 -21.88 4.65 -12.64
N ASN A 292 -20.91 4.96 -11.76
CA ASN A 292 -20.98 4.57 -10.35
C ASN A 292 -21.10 5.75 -9.37
N SER A 293 -21.01 6.98 -9.85
CA SER A 293 -21.23 8.18 -9.03
C SER A 293 -22.70 8.36 -8.70
N THR A 294 -22.97 8.86 -7.50
CA THR A 294 -24.30 9.30 -7.07
C THR A 294 -24.25 10.78 -6.69
N SER A 295 -25.41 11.38 -6.39
CA SER A 295 -25.45 12.76 -5.88
C SER A 295 -24.72 12.97 -4.55
N LYS A 296 -24.40 11.89 -3.81
CA LYS A 296 -23.62 11.93 -2.56
C LYS A 296 -22.13 11.74 -2.78
N SER A 297 -21.71 11.43 -4.00
CA SER A 297 -20.30 11.19 -4.29
C SER A 297 -19.51 12.50 -4.37
N PHE A 298 -18.22 12.41 -4.08
CA PHE A 298 -17.26 13.49 -4.29
C PHE A 298 -16.31 13.09 -5.42
N VAL A 299 -16.27 13.89 -6.49
CA VAL A 299 -15.58 13.57 -7.72
C VAL A 299 -14.48 14.61 -7.97
N ILE A 300 -13.26 14.14 -8.23
CA ILE A 300 -12.17 15.00 -8.71
C ILE A 300 -11.75 14.54 -10.11
N ILE A 301 -11.73 15.46 -11.06
CA ILE A 301 -11.31 15.23 -12.44
C ILE A 301 -10.22 16.24 -12.77
N ASP A 302 -9.06 15.76 -13.17
CA ASP A 302 -7.90 16.56 -13.50
C ASP A 302 -7.51 16.33 -14.96
N GLU A 303 -7.75 17.35 -15.78
CA GLU A 303 -7.21 17.47 -17.13
C GLU A 303 -7.60 16.32 -18.09
N VAL A 304 -8.88 15.94 -18.03
CA VAL A 304 -9.44 14.90 -18.92
C VAL A 304 -9.40 15.30 -20.39
N GLY A 305 -9.12 14.34 -21.27
CA GLY A 305 -9.20 14.53 -22.73
C GLY A 305 -7.92 15.04 -23.37
N ARG A 306 -6.80 15.04 -22.64
CA ARG A 306 -5.49 15.49 -23.16
C ARG A 306 -4.85 14.55 -24.18
N GLY A 307 -5.19 13.26 -24.15
CA GLY A 307 -4.60 12.24 -25.02
C GLY A 307 -5.15 12.19 -26.44
N THR A 308 -5.98 13.15 -26.85
CA THR A 308 -6.65 13.18 -28.17
C THR A 308 -6.60 14.57 -28.80
N SER A 309 -7.24 14.75 -29.96
CA SER A 309 -7.34 16.05 -30.64
C SER A 309 -7.96 17.11 -29.72
N THR A 310 -7.53 18.37 -29.84
CA THR A 310 -7.97 19.45 -28.94
C THR A 310 -9.49 19.59 -28.91
N TYR A 311 -10.15 19.50 -30.08
CA TYR A 311 -11.60 19.63 -30.18
C TYR A 311 -12.34 18.41 -29.64
N ASP A 312 -11.83 17.19 -29.87
CA ASP A 312 -12.43 15.97 -29.30
C ASP A 312 -12.30 15.96 -27.77
N GLY A 313 -11.11 16.30 -27.26
CA GLY A 313 -10.83 16.36 -25.83
C GLY A 313 -11.71 17.38 -25.12
N MET A 314 -11.86 18.58 -25.69
CA MET A 314 -12.77 19.61 -25.17
C MET A 314 -14.23 19.15 -25.21
N SER A 315 -14.66 18.54 -26.31
CA SER A 315 -16.05 18.06 -26.49
C SER A 315 -16.39 16.95 -25.49
N LEU A 316 -15.46 16.03 -25.26
CA LEU A 316 -15.59 14.99 -24.23
C LEU A 316 -15.62 15.61 -22.83
N ALA A 317 -14.69 16.51 -22.50
CA ALA A 317 -14.67 17.18 -21.20
C ALA A 317 -15.99 17.90 -20.91
N TRP A 318 -16.56 18.57 -21.91
CA TRP A 318 -17.88 19.20 -21.83
C TRP A 318 -19.00 18.19 -21.62
N ALA A 319 -19.03 17.11 -22.40
CA ALA A 319 -20.05 16.07 -22.26
C ALA A 319 -20.01 15.40 -20.89
N ILE A 320 -18.82 15.10 -20.36
CA ILE A 320 -18.61 14.51 -19.04
C ILE A 320 -19.11 15.46 -17.94
N LEU A 321 -18.71 16.75 -18.02
CA LEU A 321 -19.16 17.76 -17.05
C LEU A 321 -20.68 17.89 -17.08
N LYS A 322 -21.27 17.92 -18.28
CA LYS A 322 -22.72 18.05 -18.47
C LYS A 322 -23.48 16.81 -17.98
N GLU A 323 -22.97 15.61 -18.21
CA GLU A 323 -23.57 14.37 -17.67
C GLU A 323 -23.59 14.38 -16.14
N ASN A 324 -22.47 14.79 -15.51
CA ASN A 324 -22.45 14.98 -14.07
C ASN A 324 -23.43 16.07 -13.61
N HIS A 325 -23.50 17.19 -14.32
CA HIS A 325 -24.38 18.31 -13.95
C HIS A 325 -25.88 17.98 -14.09
N ASP A 326 -26.28 17.42 -15.23
CA ASP A 326 -27.70 17.22 -15.58
C ASP A 326 -28.30 15.99 -14.89
N LYS A 327 -27.54 14.89 -14.78
CA LYS A 327 -28.05 13.61 -14.29
C LYS A 327 -27.54 13.23 -12.90
N ILE A 328 -26.22 13.15 -12.71
CA ILE A 328 -25.63 12.55 -11.49
C ILE A 328 -25.74 13.49 -10.29
N LYS A 329 -25.42 14.77 -10.51
CA LYS A 329 -25.38 15.84 -9.52
C LYS A 329 -24.41 15.58 -8.36
N ALA A 330 -23.30 14.89 -8.64
CA ALA A 330 -22.24 14.70 -7.66
C ALA A 330 -21.47 16.00 -7.43
N ARG A 331 -20.91 16.15 -6.22
CA ARG A 331 -20.01 17.25 -5.87
C ARG A 331 -18.70 17.08 -6.62
N THR A 332 -18.36 18.00 -7.51
CA THR A 332 -17.28 17.80 -8.46
C THR A 332 -16.29 18.97 -8.50
N LEU A 333 -15.00 18.64 -8.40
CA LEU A 333 -13.90 19.53 -8.77
C LEU A 333 -13.36 19.11 -10.13
N PHE A 334 -13.47 20.00 -11.12
CA PHE A 334 -13.10 19.74 -12.50
C PHE A 334 -11.94 20.67 -12.90
N ALA A 335 -10.71 20.21 -12.79
CA ALA A 335 -9.55 20.94 -13.26
C ALA A 335 -9.38 20.75 -14.78
N THR A 336 -9.20 21.85 -15.51
CA THR A 336 -9.05 21.82 -16.97
C THR A 336 -8.08 22.88 -17.47
N HIS A 337 -7.58 22.65 -18.68
CA HIS A 337 -6.79 23.59 -19.46
C HIS A 337 -7.58 24.18 -20.64
N TYR A 338 -8.79 23.69 -20.90
CA TYR A 338 -9.71 24.22 -21.91
C TYR A 338 -10.42 25.45 -21.35
N HIS A 339 -10.02 26.64 -21.80
CA HIS A 339 -10.60 27.91 -21.34
C HIS A 339 -11.99 28.15 -21.92
N GLU A 340 -12.26 27.57 -23.08
CA GLU A 340 -13.55 27.58 -23.78
C GLU A 340 -14.65 26.96 -22.91
N LEU A 341 -14.30 25.97 -22.08
CA LEU A 341 -15.21 25.34 -21.11
C LEU A 341 -15.73 26.34 -20.07
N ILE A 342 -14.96 27.39 -19.76
CA ILE A 342 -15.37 28.45 -18.83
C ILE A 342 -16.54 29.24 -19.40
N ASP A 343 -16.49 29.60 -20.68
CA ASP A 343 -17.55 30.40 -21.29
C ASP A 343 -18.82 29.57 -21.51
N GLU A 344 -18.68 28.30 -21.91
CA GLU A 344 -19.82 27.39 -22.07
C GLU A 344 -20.49 27.05 -20.72
N SER A 345 -19.70 26.84 -19.67
CA SER A 345 -20.23 26.48 -18.34
C SER A 345 -21.03 27.59 -17.65
N LYS A 346 -20.86 28.86 -18.04
CA LYS A 346 -21.70 29.98 -17.54
C LYS A 346 -23.19 29.77 -17.81
N LYS A 347 -23.53 28.93 -18.79
CA LYS A 347 -24.92 28.58 -19.14
C LYS A 347 -25.54 27.58 -18.16
N LEU A 348 -24.72 26.89 -17.37
CA LEU A 348 -25.15 25.84 -16.43
C LEU A 348 -25.30 26.40 -15.01
N LYS A 349 -26.48 26.19 -14.41
CA LYS A 349 -26.74 26.64 -13.03
C LYS A 349 -26.07 25.71 -12.03
N GLY A 350 -25.24 26.26 -11.17
CA GLY A 350 -24.52 25.48 -10.15
C GLY A 350 -23.15 24.98 -10.57
N VAL A 351 -22.67 25.48 -11.71
CA VAL A 351 -21.27 25.44 -12.07
C VAL A 351 -20.63 26.79 -11.76
N LYS A 352 -19.52 26.79 -11.02
CA LYS A 352 -18.72 27.99 -10.73
C LYS A 352 -17.31 27.82 -11.27
N SER A 353 -16.76 28.89 -11.80
CA SER A 353 -15.39 28.90 -12.31
C SER A 353 -14.44 29.53 -11.30
N PHE A 354 -13.29 28.91 -11.13
CA PHE A 354 -12.19 29.35 -10.28
C PHE A 354 -10.88 29.24 -11.06
N SER A 355 -9.89 30.01 -10.64
CA SER A 355 -8.57 29.98 -11.24
C SER A 355 -7.48 30.08 -10.19
N VAL A 356 -6.30 29.58 -10.51
CA VAL A 356 -5.11 29.81 -9.69
C VAL A 356 -4.66 31.25 -9.88
N ALA A 357 -4.48 31.97 -8.77
CA ALA A 357 -3.94 33.32 -8.76
C ALA A 357 -2.47 33.34 -9.23
N VAL A 358 -2.18 34.25 -10.14
CA VAL A 358 -0.87 34.46 -10.72
C VAL A 358 -0.46 35.91 -10.50
N GLY A 359 0.71 36.13 -9.93
CA GLY A 359 1.34 37.45 -9.81
C GLY A 359 2.32 37.68 -10.96
N GLU A 360 2.29 38.86 -11.56
CA GLU A 360 3.32 39.33 -12.49
C GLU A 360 4.25 40.30 -11.72
N SER A 361 5.55 40.02 -11.70
CA SER A 361 6.62 40.95 -11.28
C SER A 361 7.38 41.42 -12.52
N GLU A 362 8.08 42.56 -12.45
CA GLU A 362 8.74 43.22 -13.60
C GLU A 362 9.63 42.28 -14.43
N GLU A 363 10.17 41.21 -13.83
CA GLU A 363 10.98 40.22 -14.55
C GLU A 363 10.49 38.77 -14.45
N ASN A 364 9.52 38.41 -13.58
CA ASN A 364 9.14 37.00 -13.32
C ASN A 364 7.64 36.81 -13.02
N LEU A 365 7.11 35.66 -13.44
CA LEU A 365 5.77 35.20 -13.09
C LEU A 365 5.81 34.34 -11.82
N VAL A 366 5.01 34.70 -10.82
CA VAL A 366 4.95 34.01 -9.52
C VAL A 366 3.59 33.33 -9.36
N PHE A 367 3.59 32.01 -9.13
CA PHE A 367 2.38 31.27 -8.82
C PHE A 367 2.06 31.41 -7.34
N LEU A 368 0.96 32.10 -7.02
CA LEU A 368 0.55 32.35 -5.64
C LEU A 368 -0.12 31.13 -4.99
N ARG A 369 -0.42 30.08 -5.77
CA ARG A 369 -1.05 28.82 -5.33
C ARG A 369 -2.38 29.03 -4.59
N LYS A 370 -3.00 30.21 -4.72
CA LYS A 370 -4.30 30.57 -4.17
C LYS A 370 -5.38 30.38 -5.22
N ILE A 371 -6.46 29.70 -4.88
CA ILE A 371 -7.65 29.54 -5.72
C ILE A 371 -8.55 30.76 -5.53
N ILE A 372 -8.88 31.44 -6.61
CA ILE A 372 -9.71 32.65 -6.63
C ILE A 372 -10.91 32.48 -7.58
N PRO A 373 -12.07 33.10 -7.29
CA PRO A 373 -13.21 33.08 -8.20
C PRO A 373 -12.88 33.68 -9.58
N GLY A 374 -13.52 33.13 -10.62
CA GLY A 374 -13.34 33.55 -12.00
C GLY A 374 -12.38 32.66 -12.79
N GLY A 375 -12.37 32.84 -14.12
CA GLY A 375 -11.47 32.13 -15.02
C GLY A 375 -10.44 33.08 -15.64
N ILE A 376 -9.18 32.66 -15.72
CA ILE A 376 -8.16 33.39 -16.47
C ILE A 376 -8.17 32.89 -17.91
N LYS A 377 -8.43 33.78 -18.88
CA LYS A 377 -8.41 33.44 -20.32
C LYS A 377 -7.00 33.42 -20.93
N LYS A 378 -5.99 33.87 -20.19
CA LYS A 378 -4.61 33.97 -20.66
C LYS A 378 -3.85 32.70 -20.31
N SER A 379 -3.32 32.02 -21.34
CA SER A 379 -2.41 30.90 -21.16
C SER A 379 -1.00 31.40 -20.87
N PHE A 380 -0.38 30.89 -19.80
CA PHE A 380 0.98 31.29 -19.39
C PHE A 380 2.07 30.34 -19.92
N GLY A 381 1.77 29.52 -20.93
CA GLY A 381 2.70 28.51 -21.46
C GLY A 381 4.04 29.09 -21.95
N LEU A 382 3.99 30.18 -22.72
CA LEU A 382 5.20 30.87 -23.21
C LEU A 382 5.99 31.54 -22.08
N GLU A 383 5.32 31.90 -20.99
CA GLU A 383 5.91 32.53 -19.83
C GLU A 383 6.63 31.50 -18.94
N VAL A 384 6.03 30.31 -18.78
CA VAL A 384 6.68 29.14 -18.16
C VAL A 384 7.90 28.71 -18.98
N ALA A 385 7.80 28.69 -20.32
CA ALA A 385 8.91 28.38 -21.21
C ALA A 385 10.08 29.37 -21.05
N ARG A 386 9.79 30.67 -20.87
CA ARG A 386 10.79 31.70 -20.57
C ARG A 386 11.51 31.42 -19.24
N ILE A 387 10.77 31.08 -18.18
CA ILE A 387 11.32 30.73 -16.86
C ILE A 387 12.18 29.46 -16.93
N ALA A 388 11.79 28.48 -17.76
CA ALA A 388 12.56 27.26 -18.00
C ALA A 388 13.88 27.50 -18.78
N GLY A 389 14.17 28.74 -19.19
CA GLY A 389 15.42 29.11 -19.86
C GLY A 389 15.40 28.98 -21.38
N ILE A 390 14.23 28.85 -22.02
CA ILE A 390 14.13 28.83 -23.49
C ILE A 390 14.55 30.20 -24.06
N SER A 391 15.32 30.18 -25.14
CA SER A 391 15.94 31.39 -25.71
C SER A 391 14.91 32.43 -26.15
N LYS A 392 15.29 33.72 -26.01
CA LYS A 392 14.42 34.85 -26.40
C LYS A 392 13.97 34.77 -27.87
N GLY A 393 14.82 34.25 -28.76
CA GLY A 393 14.49 34.04 -30.18
C GLY A 393 13.33 33.07 -30.37
N VAL A 394 13.40 31.89 -29.74
CA VAL A 394 12.36 30.86 -29.81
C VAL A 394 11.05 31.35 -29.18
N ILE A 395 11.12 32.03 -28.03
CA ILE A 395 9.93 32.63 -27.40
C ILE A 395 9.29 33.68 -28.31
N SER A 396 10.09 34.50 -29.00
CA SER A 396 9.58 35.52 -29.93
C SER A 396 8.86 34.89 -31.11
N GLU A 397 9.41 33.82 -31.68
CA GLU A 397 8.80 33.08 -32.78
C GLU A 397 7.48 32.42 -32.34
N ALA A 398 7.48 31.76 -31.17
CA ALA A 398 6.28 31.16 -30.61
C ALA A 398 5.18 32.20 -30.30
N LYS A 399 5.55 33.42 -29.85
CA LYS A 399 4.61 34.54 -29.68
C LYS A 399 4.00 35.00 -31.01
N ASN A 400 4.78 35.02 -32.09
CA ASN A 400 4.26 35.40 -33.41
C ASN A 400 3.26 34.35 -33.92
N MET A 401 3.59 33.06 -33.80
CA MET A 401 2.67 31.97 -34.15
C MET A 401 1.37 32.02 -33.33
N LEU A 402 1.47 32.23 -32.01
CA LEU A 402 0.29 32.35 -31.15
C LEU A 402 -0.64 33.50 -31.59
N ARG A 403 -0.07 34.67 -31.94
CA ARG A 403 -0.84 35.80 -32.46
C ARG A 403 -1.55 35.49 -33.77
N GLN A 404 -0.93 34.72 -34.66
CA GLN A 404 -1.57 34.29 -35.91
C GLN A 404 -2.76 33.38 -35.64
N LEU A 405 -2.59 32.36 -34.78
CA LEU A 405 -3.65 31.44 -34.40
C LEU A 405 -4.83 32.15 -33.71
N GLU A 406 -4.56 33.10 -32.80
CA GLU A 406 -5.59 33.91 -32.14
C GLU A 406 -6.38 34.79 -33.15
N GLN A 407 -5.72 35.33 -34.17
CA GLN A 407 -6.37 36.12 -35.22
C GLN A 407 -7.25 35.25 -36.13
N GLU A 408 -6.80 34.04 -36.48
CA GLU A 408 -7.58 33.09 -37.28
C GLU A 408 -8.82 32.60 -36.51
N HIS A 409 -8.66 32.27 -35.23
CA HIS A 409 -9.79 31.90 -34.36
C HIS A 409 -10.80 33.04 -34.16
N SER A 410 -10.33 34.29 -34.05
CA SER A 410 -11.20 35.46 -33.92
C SER A 410 -12.02 35.72 -35.19
N LYS A 411 -11.43 35.52 -36.37
CA LYS A 411 -12.13 35.63 -37.67
C LYS A 411 -13.16 34.52 -37.87
N ALA A 412 -12.82 33.27 -37.51
CA ALA A 412 -13.74 32.15 -37.56
C ALA A 412 -14.93 32.32 -36.58
N SER A 413 -14.69 32.87 -35.39
CA SER A 413 -15.72 33.15 -34.39
C SER A 413 -16.64 34.32 -34.80
N GLN A 414 -16.14 35.32 -35.52
CA GLN A 414 -16.97 36.41 -36.06
C GLN A 414 -17.83 36.00 -37.27
N MET A 415 -17.39 35.02 -38.06
CA MET A 415 -18.18 34.49 -39.19
C MET A 415 -19.34 33.59 -38.74
N SER A 416 -19.33 33.01 -37.53
CA SER A 416 -20.44 32.18 -37.03
C SER A 416 -21.58 32.95 -36.34
N LEU A 417 -21.37 34.23 -36.00
CA LEU A 417 -22.37 35.10 -35.36
C LEU A 417 -23.24 35.90 -36.36
N GLY A 418 -23.02 35.73 -37.67
CA GLY A 418 -23.69 36.48 -38.74
C GLY A 418 -24.75 35.73 -39.56
N SER A 419 -25.05 34.46 -39.29
CA SER A 419 -26.00 33.68 -40.10
C SER A 419 -26.92 32.77 -39.28
N MET A 420 -27.82 33.36 -38.48
CA MET A 420 -29.12 32.72 -38.26
C MET A 420 -29.93 32.84 -39.55
N GLY A 421 -29.97 31.76 -40.33
CA GLY A 421 -30.84 31.63 -41.49
C GLY A 421 -30.14 31.11 -42.74
N ASN A 422 -29.70 29.86 -42.72
CA ASN A 422 -29.96 28.88 -43.78
C ASN A 422 -29.26 27.57 -43.43
N ARG A 423 -30.00 26.46 -43.55
CA ARG A 423 -29.44 25.11 -43.58
C ARG A 423 -28.42 25.04 -44.72
N VAL A 424 -27.15 24.94 -44.36
CA VAL A 424 -26.13 24.40 -45.25
C VAL A 424 -25.73 23.08 -44.61
N SER A 425 -26.10 22.01 -45.28
CA SER A 425 -25.66 20.65 -45.03
C SER A 425 -24.14 20.62 -44.86
N GLU A 426 -23.69 20.11 -43.71
CA GLU A 426 -22.30 19.72 -43.49
C GLU A 426 -21.86 18.78 -44.62
N PRO A 427 -20.60 18.84 -45.09
CA PRO A 427 -20.08 17.75 -45.89
C PRO A 427 -20.08 16.50 -45.01
N GLU A 428 -20.98 15.56 -45.30
CA GLU A 428 -20.89 14.21 -44.77
C GLU A 428 -19.49 13.68 -45.10
N ILE A 429 -18.68 13.50 -44.06
CA ILE A 429 -17.51 12.63 -44.15
C ILE A 429 -18.10 11.23 -44.30
N GLN A 430 -18.21 10.75 -45.55
CA GLN A 430 -18.44 9.33 -45.80
C GLN A 430 -17.25 8.57 -45.22
N TYR A 431 -17.45 7.97 -44.06
CA TYR A 431 -16.64 6.85 -43.62
C TYR A 431 -16.81 5.74 -44.65
N ILE A 432 -15.83 5.61 -45.55
CA ILE A 432 -15.66 4.36 -46.29
C ILE A 432 -15.04 3.39 -45.29
N GLU A 433 -15.88 2.66 -44.55
CA GLU A 433 -15.45 1.40 -43.95
C GLU A 433 -14.95 0.52 -45.09
N LYS A 434 -13.64 0.45 -45.25
CA LYS A 434 -13.03 -0.50 -46.17
C LYS A 434 -13.18 -1.87 -45.52
N LYS A 435 -14.32 -2.52 -45.77
CA LYS A 435 -14.58 -3.90 -45.34
C LYS A 435 -13.37 -4.75 -45.69
N SER A 436 -12.94 -5.57 -44.75
CA SER A 436 -11.91 -6.57 -45.03
C SER A 436 -12.40 -7.49 -46.15
N GLU A 437 -11.51 -7.97 -47.00
CA GLU A 437 -11.86 -8.95 -48.06
C GLU A 437 -12.56 -10.19 -47.47
N VAL A 438 -12.26 -10.51 -46.19
CA VAL A 438 -12.91 -11.56 -45.39
C VAL A 438 -14.34 -11.18 -44.98
N GLU A 439 -14.61 -9.92 -44.67
CA GLU A 439 -15.95 -9.43 -44.28
C GLU A 439 -16.89 -9.39 -45.49
N GLU A 440 -16.39 -8.98 -46.66
CA GLU A 440 -17.16 -9.04 -47.92
C GLU A 440 -17.46 -10.48 -48.34
N GLU A 441 -16.50 -11.39 -48.17
CA GLU A 441 -16.70 -12.80 -48.52
C GLU A 441 -17.70 -13.46 -47.56
N LEU A 442 -17.64 -13.16 -46.26
CA LEU A 442 -18.60 -13.64 -45.25
C LEU A 442 -20.03 -13.17 -45.48
N GLU A 443 -20.25 -11.93 -45.93
CA GLU A 443 -21.58 -11.42 -46.23
C GLU A 443 -22.25 -12.12 -47.42
N ASN A 444 -21.45 -12.65 -48.34
CA ASN A 444 -21.94 -13.29 -49.57
C ASN A 444 -22.06 -14.82 -49.47
N ILE A 445 -21.75 -15.40 -48.30
CA ILE A 445 -21.84 -16.85 -48.09
C ILE A 445 -23.24 -17.25 -47.64
N ASP A 446 -23.91 -18.08 -48.44
CA ASP A 446 -25.16 -18.75 -48.03
C ASP A 446 -24.85 -20.00 -47.21
N VAL A 447 -24.75 -19.81 -45.90
CA VAL A 447 -24.40 -20.85 -44.91
C VAL A 447 -25.38 -22.04 -44.96
N ASN A 448 -26.63 -21.82 -45.36
CA ASN A 448 -27.65 -22.87 -45.35
C ASN A 448 -27.53 -23.85 -46.52
N ASN A 449 -26.69 -23.54 -47.51
CA ASN A 449 -26.54 -24.33 -48.73
C ASN A 449 -25.13 -24.92 -48.89
N LEU A 450 -24.27 -24.80 -47.87
CA LEU A 450 -22.93 -25.38 -47.87
C LEU A 450 -22.93 -26.82 -47.35
N THR A 451 -22.21 -27.70 -48.04
CA THR A 451 -21.89 -29.01 -47.47
C THR A 451 -20.83 -28.86 -46.36
N PRO A 452 -20.78 -29.79 -45.38
CA PRO A 452 -19.83 -29.69 -44.26
C PRO A 452 -18.36 -29.58 -44.68
N VAL A 453 -17.97 -30.19 -45.80
CA VAL A 453 -16.60 -30.13 -46.33
C VAL A 453 -16.30 -28.77 -46.97
N GLU A 454 -17.26 -28.18 -47.67
CA GLU A 454 -17.12 -26.85 -48.26
C GLU A 454 -17.02 -25.78 -47.16
N ALA A 455 -17.82 -25.88 -46.10
CA ALA A 455 -17.75 -24.98 -44.97
C ALA A 455 -16.38 -25.01 -44.28
N LEU A 456 -15.78 -26.20 -44.10
CA LEU A 456 -14.45 -26.35 -43.52
C LEU A 456 -13.34 -25.75 -44.39
N ASN A 457 -13.41 -25.97 -45.71
CA ASN A 457 -12.44 -25.40 -46.66
C ASN A 457 -12.54 -23.88 -46.73
N LEU A 458 -13.76 -23.34 -46.71
CA LEU A 458 -14.05 -21.92 -46.70
C LEU A 458 -13.47 -21.25 -45.44
N LEU A 459 -13.70 -21.84 -44.26
CA LEU A 459 -13.11 -21.37 -43.00
C LEU A 459 -11.57 -21.40 -43.01
N SER A 460 -10.97 -22.42 -43.62
CA SER A 460 -9.52 -22.51 -43.78
C SER A 460 -8.97 -21.39 -44.66
N ASN A 461 -9.65 -21.07 -45.77
CA ASN A 461 -9.27 -19.98 -46.67
C ASN A 461 -9.41 -18.60 -46.00
N LEU A 462 -10.53 -18.34 -45.31
CA LEU A 462 -10.74 -17.09 -44.58
C LEU A 462 -9.68 -16.89 -43.49
N LYS A 463 -9.29 -17.96 -42.79
CA LYS A 463 -8.20 -17.93 -41.80
C LYS A 463 -6.85 -17.62 -42.45
N GLY A 464 -6.57 -18.14 -43.64
CA GLY A 464 -5.36 -17.80 -44.40
C GLY A 464 -5.28 -16.32 -44.75
N LYS A 465 -6.38 -15.74 -45.24
CA LYS A 465 -6.47 -14.31 -45.61
C LYS A 465 -6.36 -13.34 -44.41
N MET A 466 -6.64 -13.80 -43.19
CA MET A 466 -6.41 -13.00 -41.98
C MET A 466 -4.93 -12.90 -41.58
N VAL A 467 -4.06 -13.83 -42.00
CA VAL A 467 -2.64 -13.85 -41.61
C VAL A 467 -1.80 -12.84 -42.40
N ASP A 468 -2.25 -12.41 -43.58
CA ASP A 468 -1.58 -11.41 -44.42
C ASP A 468 -1.78 -9.95 -43.96
N ARG A 469 -2.52 -9.71 -42.86
CA ARG A 469 -2.54 -8.41 -42.15
C ARG A 469 -1.56 -8.43 -40.97
N ARG A 470 -0.27 -8.23 -41.27
CA ARG A 470 0.71 -7.69 -40.32
C ARG A 470 1.38 -6.46 -40.89
#